data_AF-A0A225X352-F1
#
_entry.id   AF-A0A225X352-F1
#
_cell.length_a   1.000
_cell.length_b   1.000
_cell.length_c   1.000
_cell.angle_alpha   90.00
_cell.angle_beta   90.00
_cell.angle_gamma   90.00
#
_symmetry.space_group_name_H-M   'P 1'
#
loop_
_entity.id
_entity.type
_entity.pdbx_description
1 polymer ?
#
loop_
_entity_poly.entity_id
_entity_poly.type
_entity_poly.pdbx_seq_one_letter_code
_entity_poly.pdbx_strand_id
1 'polypeptide(L)'
;MGAGASTDSTGEIVVGDVVTFQVEDHPKRVVGIVADVQEDSCSIQVSNTEVLHAILRSDVKRIAKWDEIEVGDRVKVKEQTSRLYYEAEVIARNEDGTYKVHFGEVDDDEEEDNVAADRMLKLMSGRLEDKEWMMYKETEQ
;
A
#
# COMPACT_ATOMS: atom_id res chain seq x y z
N MET A 1 23.80 -10.11 -7.43
CA MET A 1 23.37 -8.79 -6.95
C MET A 1 22.11 -9.02 -6.14
N GLY A 2 22.22 -9.04 -4.81
CA GLY A 2 21.09 -9.29 -3.92
C GLY A 2 20.42 -7.96 -3.57
N ALA A 3 19.12 -7.86 -3.79
CA ALA A 3 18.32 -6.77 -3.25
C ALA A 3 18.19 -7.02 -1.74
N GLY A 4 18.91 -6.24 -0.94
CA GLY A 4 18.65 -6.14 0.48
C GLY A 4 17.34 -5.40 0.66
N ALA A 5 16.35 -6.06 1.27
CA ALA A 5 15.22 -5.36 1.87
C ALA A 5 15.80 -4.44 2.96
N SER A 6 15.89 -3.14 2.67
CA SER A 6 16.33 -2.15 3.65
C SER A 6 15.24 -2.03 4.70
N THR A 7 15.44 -2.68 5.85
CA THR A 7 14.60 -2.48 7.03
C THR A 7 15.05 -1.19 7.70
N ASP A 8 14.69 -0.03 7.14
CA ASP A 8 14.91 1.24 7.84
C ASP A 8 13.75 1.52 8.79
N SER A 9 14.01 1.21 10.06
CA SER A 9 13.16 1.53 11.21
C SER A 9 13.28 2.99 11.67
N THR A 10 13.84 3.90 10.85
CA THR A 10 14.09 5.33 11.17
C THR A 10 12.84 6.22 11.11
N GLY A 11 11.68 5.70 10.72
CA GLY A 11 10.48 6.52 10.57
C GLY A 11 10.44 7.31 9.26
N GLU A 12 11.47 7.17 8.42
CA GLU A 12 11.56 7.82 7.12
C GLU A 12 10.45 7.36 6.18
N ILE A 13 9.97 8.31 5.38
CA ILE A 13 9.03 8.06 4.29
C ILE A 13 9.77 7.30 3.20
N VAL A 14 9.23 6.16 2.78
CA VAL A 14 9.76 5.37 1.67
C VAL A 14 8.76 5.26 0.53
N VAL A 15 9.25 4.88 -0.67
CA VAL A 15 8.39 4.59 -1.81
C VAL A 15 7.40 3.48 -1.44
N GLY A 16 6.13 3.70 -1.81
CA GLY A 16 5.00 2.84 -1.49
C GLY A 16 4.28 3.20 -0.18
N ASP A 17 4.88 4.01 0.71
CA ASP A 17 4.20 4.41 1.94
C ASP A 17 2.88 5.13 1.61
N VAL A 18 1.84 4.83 2.38
CA VAL A 18 0.58 5.57 2.29
C VAL A 18 0.71 6.79 3.18
N VAL A 19 0.51 7.96 2.59
CA VAL A 19 0.75 9.24 3.23
C VAL A 19 -0.45 10.16 3.09
N THR A 20 -0.51 11.15 3.97
CA THR A 20 -1.39 12.31 3.84
C THR A 20 -0.58 13.60 3.78
N PHE A 21 -0.97 14.54 2.92
CA PHE A 21 -0.26 15.80 2.73
C PHE A 21 -1.25 16.96 2.53
N GLN A 22 -0.78 18.16 2.82
CA GLN A 22 -1.55 19.39 2.62
C GLN A 22 -1.31 19.90 1.21
N VAL A 23 -2.37 20.22 0.46
CA VAL A 23 -2.26 20.91 -0.82
C VAL A 23 -2.43 22.42 -0.57
N GLU A 24 -1.65 23.23 -1.27
CA GLU A 24 -1.75 24.70 -1.22
C GLU A 24 -3.17 25.13 -1.61
N ASP A 25 -3.74 26.08 -0.86
CA ASP A 25 -5.12 26.57 -1.03
C ASP A 25 -6.26 25.54 -0.90
N HIS A 26 -5.98 24.32 -0.44
CA HIS A 26 -7.02 23.31 -0.23
C HIS A 26 -7.29 23.05 1.27
N PRO A 27 -8.52 23.19 1.78
CA PRO A 27 -8.80 23.07 3.22
C PRO A 27 -8.66 21.63 3.76
N LYS A 28 -8.61 20.62 2.88
CA LYS A 28 -8.48 19.21 3.26
C LYS A 28 -7.13 18.66 2.86
N ARG A 29 -6.60 17.76 3.69
CA ARG A 29 -5.44 16.95 3.34
C ARG A 29 -5.84 15.87 2.33
N VAL A 30 -4.93 15.59 1.41
CA VAL A 30 -5.07 14.52 0.42
C VAL A 30 -4.37 13.27 0.92
N VAL A 31 -4.84 12.09 0.53
CA VAL A 31 -4.18 10.80 0.78
C VAL A 31 -3.63 10.28 -0.53
N GLY A 32 -2.42 9.74 -0.51
CA GLY A 32 -1.81 9.12 -1.68
C GLY A 32 -0.69 8.16 -1.31
N ILE A 33 -0.03 7.63 -2.33
CA ILE A 33 1.07 6.67 -2.22
C ILE A 33 2.34 7.39 -2.65
N VAL A 34 3.42 7.23 -1.89
CA VAL A 34 4.71 7.77 -2.29
C VAL A 34 5.21 7.03 -3.53
N ALA A 35 5.32 7.73 -4.65
CA ALA A 35 5.83 7.19 -5.91
C ALA A 35 7.35 7.40 -6.08
N ASP A 36 7.88 8.47 -5.47
CA ASP A 36 9.31 8.81 -5.51
C ASP A 36 9.70 9.63 -4.27
N VAL A 37 10.93 9.45 -3.77
CA VAL A 37 11.47 10.19 -2.63
C VAL A 37 12.77 10.87 -3.03
N GLN A 38 12.79 12.20 -2.90
CA GLN A 38 13.96 13.05 -3.08
C GLN A 38 14.43 13.58 -1.72
N GLU A 39 15.52 14.36 -1.71
CA GLU A 39 16.11 14.91 -0.48
C GLU A 39 15.08 15.70 0.34
N ASP A 40 14.38 16.66 -0.29
CA ASP A 40 13.44 17.58 0.37
C ASP A 40 11.97 17.41 -0.06
N SER A 41 11.70 16.56 -1.06
CA SER A 41 10.35 16.40 -1.60
C SER A 41 10.00 14.95 -1.96
N CYS A 42 8.71 14.70 -2.17
CA CYS A 42 8.18 13.43 -2.64
C CYS A 42 7.32 13.64 -3.89
N SER A 43 7.25 12.62 -4.74
CA SER A 43 6.14 12.47 -5.68
C SER A 43 5.10 11.55 -5.07
N ILE A 44 3.82 11.92 -5.13
CA ILE A 44 2.73 11.19 -4.50
C ILE A 44 1.69 10.86 -5.57
N GLN A 45 1.52 9.58 -5.84
CA GLN A 45 0.42 9.08 -6.65
C GLN A 45 -0.87 9.27 -5.85
N VAL A 46 -1.73 10.13 -6.33
CA VAL A 46 -3.05 10.32 -5.74
C VAL A 46 -4.03 9.36 -6.39
N SER A 47 -3.97 9.20 -7.73
CA SER A 47 -4.89 8.35 -8.52
C SER A 47 -4.20 7.39 -9.49
N ASN A 48 -4.99 6.58 -10.20
CA ASN A 48 -4.48 5.70 -11.26
C ASN A 48 -3.81 6.47 -12.41
N THR A 49 -4.13 7.75 -12.58
CA THR A 49 -3.64 8.58 -13.69
C THR A 49 -2.90 9.83 -13.23
N GLU A 50 -2.90 10.13 -11.94
CA GLU A 50 -2.40 11.38 -11.39
C GLU A 50 -1.34 11.16 -10.31
N VAL A 51 -0.19 11.78 -10.54
CA VAL A 51 0.94 11.87 -9.60
C VAL A 51 1.25 13.34 -9.39
N LEU A 52 1.21 13.78 -8.13
CA LEU A 52 1.65 15.11 -7.74
C LEU A 52 3.14 15.08 -7.43
N HIS A 53 3.88 16.05 -7.95
CA HIS A 53 5.32 16.15 -7.78
C HIS A 53 5.71 17.27 -6.81
N ALA A 54 6.94 17.21 -6.31
CA ALA A 54 7.54 18.26 -5.49
C ALA A 54 6.76 18.58 -4.19
N ILE A 55 6.09 17.58 -3.59
CA ILE A 55 5.42 17.75 -2.30
C ILE A 55 6.49 17.79 -1.21
N LEU A 56 6.55 18.89 -0.45
CA LEU A 56 7.56 19.06 0.60
C LEU A 56 7.45 17.96 1.65
N ARG A 57 8.58 17.33 2.01
CA ARG A 57 8.59 16.25 3.01
C ARG A 57 8.02 16.69 4.36
N SER A 58 8.10 17.98 4.70
CA SER A 58 7.51 18.55 5.91
C SER A 58 5.98 18.49 5.95
N ASP A 59 5.33 18.48 4.78
CA ASP A 59 3.87 18.44 4.69
C ASP A 59 3.33 17.01 4.60
N VAL A 60 4.19 16.05 4.27
CA VAL A 60 3.89 14.62 4.16
C VAL A 60 3.89 13.96 5.54
N LYS A 61 2.80 13.26 5.86
CA LYS A 61 2.67 12.45 7.08
C LYS A 61 2.34 11.02 6.69
N ARG A 62 3.16 10.06 7.12
CA ARG A 62 2.84 8.64 6.93
C ARG A 62 1.61 8.25 7.74
N ILE A 63 0.69 7.56 7.08
CA ILE A 63 -0.49 6.95 7.72
C ILE A 63 -0.43 5.42 7.70
N ALA A 64 0.30 4.82 6.75
CA ALA A 64 0.61 3.40 6.77
C ALA A 64 1.93 3.11 6.07
N LYS A 65 2.65 2.09 6.54
CA LYS A 65 3.85 1.61 5.89
C LYS A 65 3.51 0.79 4.65
N TRP A 66 4.36 0.89 3.63
CA TRP A 66 4.25 0.08 2.42
C TRP A 66 4.25 -1.42 2.74
N ASP A 67 5.16 -1.87 3.62
CA ASP A 67 5.34 -3.29 3.94
C ASP A 67 4.30 -3.83 4.94
N GLU A 68 3.45 -2.97 5.48
CA GLU A 68 2.39 -3.38 6.40
C GLU A 68 1.21 -3.97 5.62
N ILE A 69 0.97 -5.26 5.86
CA ILE A 69 -0.13 -6.04 5.32
C ILE A 69 -1.40 -5.83 6.15
N GLU A 70 -2.52 -5.61 5.47
CA GLU A 70 -3.86 -5.44 6.06
C GLU A 70 -4.92 -6.18 5.22
N VAL A 71 -6.12 -6.27 5.79
CA VAL A 71 -7.29 -6.79 5.06
C VAL A 71 -7.63 -5.87 3.88
N GLY A 72 -7.94 -6.47 2.74
CA GLY A 72 -8.16 -5.83 1.45
C GLY A 72 -6.89 -5.65 0.60
N ASP A 73 -5.70 -5.90 1.13
CA ASP A 73 -4.48 -5.82 0.32
C ASP A 73 -4.44 -6.90 -0.74
N ARG A 74 -4.05 -6.53 -1.97
CA ARG A 74 -3.65 -7.48 -3.00
C ARG A 74 -2.18 -7.82 -2.83
N VAL A 75 -1.87 -9.11 -2.81
CA VAL A 75 -0.55 -9.64 -2.48
C VAL A 75 -0.17 -10.78 -3.43
N LYS A 76 1.12 -11.08 -3.50
CA LYS A 76 1.66 -12.34 -4.03
C LYS A 76 2.06 -13.23 -2.88
N VAL A 77 1.45 -14.40 -2.79
CA VAL A 77 1.75 -15.40 -1.76
C VAL A 77 2.68 -16.47 -2.33
N LYS A 78 3.79 -16.71 -1.65
CA LYS A 78 4.73 -17.77 -1.99
C LYS A 78 4.16 -19.12 -1.59
N GLU A 79 4.11 -20.04 -2.55
CA GLU A 79 3.79 -21.44 -2.30
C GLU A 79 4.87 -22.08 -1.40
N GLN A 80 4.47 -22.92 -0.44
CA GLN A 80 5.41 -23.53 0.51
C GLN A 80 6.45 -24.45 -0.16
N THR A 81 6.02 -25.19 -1.19
CA THR A 81 6.82 -26.26 -1.80
C THR A 81 7.63 -25.79 -3.00
N SER A 82 7.32 -24.62 -3.56
CA SER A 82 7.95 -24.12 -4.78
C SER A 82 8.50 -22.69 -4.64
N ARG A 83 8.93 -22.13 -5.76
CA ARG A 83 9.36 -20.73 -5.88
C ARG A 83 8.31 -19.87 -6.59
N LEU A 84 7.11 -20.42 -6.78
CA LEU A 84 6.00 -19.76 -7.43
C LEU A 84 5.29 -18.84 -6.44
N TYR A 85 4.74 -17.77 -7.00
CA TYR A 85 3.94 -16.79 -6.30
C TYR A 85 2.61 -16.66 -7.01
N TYR A 86 1.54 -16.62 -6.23
CA TYR A 86 0.17 -16.51 -6.74
C TYR A 86 -0.48 -15.26 -6.17
N GLU A 87 -1.25 -14.57 -7.00
CA GLU A 87 -1.96 -13.36 -6.57
C GLU A 87 -3.14 -13.74 -5.70
N ALA A 88 -3.29 -13.03 -4.59
CA ALA A 88 -4.36 -13.23 -3.62
C ALA A 88 -4.78 -11.90 -3.00
N GLU A 89 -5.98 -11.88 -2.44
CA GLU A 89 -6.48 -10.80 -1.59
C GLU A 89 -6.40 -11.23 -0.13
N VAL A 90 -5.97 -10.33 0.75
CA VAL A 90 -6.00 -10.56 2.20
C VAL A 90 -7.41 -10.35 2.72
N ILE A 91 -8.06 -11.42 3.19
CA ILE A 91 -9.47 -11.38 3.62
C ILE A 91 -9.63 -11.35 5.14
N ALA A 92 -8.61 -11.77 5.89
CA ALA A 92 -8.59 -11.64 7.35
C ALA A 92 -7.18 -11.55 7.92
N ARG A 93 -7.07 -10.98 9.11
CA ARG A 93 -5.86 -11.01 9.95
C ARG A 93 -6.17 -11.79 11.23
N ASN A 94 -5.33 -12.77 11.52
CA ASN A 94 -5.44 -13.61 12.70
C ASN A 94 -4.81 -12.93 13.92
N GLU A 95 -5.23 -13.34 15.13
CA GLU A 95 -4.71 -12.79 16.40
C GLU A 95 -3.20 -13.03 16.58
N ASP A 96 -2.66 -14.09 15.97
CA ASP A 96 -1.25 -14.45 16.02
C ASP A 96 -0.37 -13.66 15.02
N GLY A 97 -0.98 -12.80 14.21
CA GLY A 97 -0.29 -11.98 13.21
C GLY A 97 -0.12 -12.64 11.85
N THR A 98 -0.68 -13.84 11.63
CA THR A 98 -0.82 -14.43 10.30
C THR A 98 -2.07 -13.91 9.59
N TYR A 99 -2.24 -14.28 8.32
CA TYR A 99 -3.32 -13.79 7.47
C TYR A 99 -4.06 -14.94 6.80
N LYS A 100 -5.35 -14.71 6.53
CA LYS A 100 -6.15 -15.50 5.62
C LYS A 100 -6.22 -14.77 4.28
N VAL A 101 -6.00 -15.50 3.19
CA VAL A 101 -5.98 -14.97 1.83
C VAL A 101 -6.93 -15.73 0.92
N HIS A 102 -7.42 -15.06 -0.11
CA HIS A 102 -8.29 -15.61 -1.15
C HIS A 102 -7.64 -15.45 -2.54
N PHE A 103 -7.50 -16.54 -3.28
CA PHE A 103 -6.87 -16.58 -4.59
C PHE A 103 -7.93 -16.38 -5.70
N GLY A 104 -8.35 -15.12 -5.89
CA GLY A 104 -9.47 -14.79 -6.78
C GLY A 104 -9.20 -14.81 -8.29
N GLU A 105 -7.96 -15.06 -8.75
CA GLU A 105 -7.64 -15.13 -10.19
C GLU A 105 -7.68 -16.55 -10.78
N VAL A 106 -7.84 -17.57 -9.93
CA VAL A 106 -7.98 -18.96 -10.35
C VAL A 106 -9.44 -19.34 -10.09
N ASP A 107 -10.13 -19.91 -11.08
CA ASP A 107 -11.56 -20.28 -11.07
C ASP A 107 -12.04 -21.17 -9.88
N ASP A 108 -11.18 -21.47 -8.90
CA ASP A 108 -11.39 -22.43 -7.82
C ASP A 108 -11.70 -21.81 -6.44
N ASP A 109 -11.90 -20.49 -6.31
CA ASP A 109 -12.26 -19.81 -5.04
C ASP A 109 -11.39 -20.28 -3.84
N GLU A 110 -10.10 -20.52 -4.09
CA GLU A 110 -9.23 -21.14 -3.09
C GLU A 110 -8.84 -20.14 -1.99
N GLU A 111 -8.87 -20.59 -0.74
CA GLU A 111 -8.44 -19.80 0.41
C GLU A 111 -7.30 -20.51 1.14
N GLU A 112 -6.28 -19.77 1.57
CA GLU A 112 -5.25 -20.26 2.48
C GLU A 112 -5.30 -19.46 3.79
N ASP A 113 -5.24 -20.17 4.92
CA ASP A 113 -5.20 -19.58 6.26
C ASP A 113 -3.82 -19.79 6.90
N ASN A 114 -3.50 -18.98 7.92
CA ASN A 114 -2.21 -18.97 8.61
C ASN A 114 -1.02 -18.64 7.70
N VAL A 115 -1.23 -17.77 6.72
CA VAL A 115 -0.16 -17.27 5.84
C VAL A 115 0.69 -16.26 6.62
N ALA A 116 1.98 -16.57 6.77
CA ALA A 116 2.93 -15.67 7.41
C ALA A 116 3.30 -14.49 6.48
N ALA A 117 3.49 -13.31 7.08
CA ALA A 117 3.80 -12.08 6.33
C ALA A 117 5.05 -12.19 5.45
N ASP A 118 6.05 -12.98 5.85
CA ASP A 118 7.29 -13.19 5.09
C ASP A 118 7.10 -14.04 3.81
N ARG A 119 5.95 -14.70 3.67
CA ARG A 119 5.52 -15.37 2.44
C ARG A 119 4.77 -14.43 1.50
N MET A 120 4.50 -13.20 1.91
CA MET A 120 3.63 -12.27 1.19
C MET A 120 4.44 -11.10 0.63
N LEU A 121 4.18 -10.78 -0.63
CA LEU A 121 4.68 -9.57 -1.28
C LEU A 121 3.47 -8.69 -1.61
N LYS A 122 3.36 -7.53 -0.97
CA LYS A 122 2.27 -6.61 -1.26
C LYS A 122 2.36 -6.13 -2.71
N LEU A 123 1.25 -6.19 -3.45
CA LEU A 123 1.14 -5.64 -4.79
C LEU A 123 0.40 -4.31 -4.77
N MET A 124 -0.70 -4.24 -4.02
CA MET A 124 -1.56 -3.08 -3.93
C MET A 124 -2.16 -2.99 -2.52
N SER A 125 -2.30 -1.78 -2.01
CA SER A 125 -2.98 -1.59 -0.72
C SER A 125 -4.49 -1.58 -0.91
N GLY A 126 -5.23 -2.34 -0.10
CA GLY A 126 -6.70 -2.28 -0.07
C GLY A 126 -7.22 -0.90 0.30
N ARG A 127 -6.41 -0.13 1.06
CA ARG A 127 -6.57 1.31 1.30
C ARG A 127 -6.76 2.16 0.04
N LEU A 128 -6.52 1.67 -1.17
CA LEU A 128 -6.58 2.42 -2.42
C LEU A 128 -7.73 2.00 -3.34
N GLU A 129 -8.23 0.76 -3.18
CA GLU A 129 -9.20 0.17 -4.10
C GLU A 129 -10.60 0.79 -3.95
N ASP A 130 -10.94 1.30 -2.75
CA ASP A 130 -12.22 1.97 -2.44
C ASP A 130 -12.22 3.50 -2.61
N LYS A 131 -11.17 4.11 -3.18
CA LYS A 131 -10.92 5.56 -3.05
C LYS A 131 -11.20 6.43 -4.27
N GLU A 132 -12.07 5.99 -5.17
CA GLU A 132 -12.78 6.91 -6.09
C GLU A 132 -13.42 8.09 -5.30
N TRP A 133 -13.80 7.87 -4.04
CA TRP A 133 -14.43 8.86 -3.17
C TRP A 133 -13.47 9.77 -2.37
N MET A 134 -12.17 9.48 -2.33
CA MET A 134 -11.19 10.36 -1.67
C MET A 134 -10.59 11.42 -2.60
N MET A 135 -11.00 11.45 -3.87
CA MET A 135 -10.41 12.35 -4.87
C MET A 135 -11.14 13.66 -5.04
N TYR A 136 -12.46 13.68 -5.10
CA TYR A 136 -13.17 14.94 -5.32
C TYR A 136 -14.50 14.91 -4.57
N LYS A 137 -14.58 15.69 -3.49
CA LYS A 137 -15.79 16.47 -3.29
C LYS A 137 -15.43 17.91 -3.62
N GLU A 138 -15.70 18.33 -4.86
CA GLU A 138 -16.26 19.66 -5.04
C GLU A 138 -17.47 19.72 -4.10
N THR A 139 -17.39 20.57 -3.09
CA THR A 139 -18.61 20.99 -2.39
C THR A 139 -19.32 21.93 -3.35
N GLU A 140 -20.24 21.38 -4.14
CA GLU A 140 -21.27 22.19 -4.79
C GLU A 140 -21.99 23.00 -3.69
N GLN A 141 -22.03 24.32 -3.88
CA GLN A 141 -22.81 25.24 -3.06
C GLN A 141 -24.28 25.19 -3.47
#